data_AF-A0A837R5X2-F1
#
_entry.id   AF-A0A837R5X2-F1
#
_cell.length_a   1.000
_cell.length_b   1.000
_cell.length_c   1.000
_cell.angle_alpha   90.00
_cell.angle_beta   90.00
_cell.angle_gamma   90.00
#
_symmetry.space_group_name_H-M   'P 1'
#
loop_
_entity.id
_entity.type
_entity.pdbx_description
1 polymer ?
#
loop_
_entity_poly.entity_id
_entity_poly.type
_entity_poly.pdbx_seq_one_letter_code
_entity_poly.pdbx_strand_id
1 'polypeptide(L)' 'MRFFTGDADFIQKYYPELYRAIEPTLSEDRLLVKLNTREQWDELENLFVDEIAGSTTENGELTENGIKLESILDCA' A
#
# COMPACT_ATOMS: atom_id res chain seq x y z
N MET A 1 6.92 -5.95 5.24
CA MET A 1 5.51 -5.81 4.83
C MET A 1 4.90 -7.13 4.39
N ARG A 2 3.97 -7.62 5.20
CA ARG A 2 3.14 -8.80 4.91
C ARG A 2 1.73 -8.34 4.55
N PHE A 3 1.19 -8.88 3.47
CA PHE A 3 -0.19 -8.68 3.06
C PHE A 3 -1.08 -9.83 3.53
N PHE A 4 -2.33 -9.51 3.85
CA PHE A 4 -3.39 -10.48 4.00
C PHE A 4 -4.06 -10.78 2.67
N THR A 5 -4.80 -11.88 2.61
CA THR A 5 -5.56 -12.27 1.42
C THR A 5 -6.48 -11.14 0.99
N GLY A 6 -6.33 -10.70 -0.27
CA GLY A 6 -7.13 -9.63 -0.87
C GLY A 6 -6.51 -8.23 -0.78
N ASP A 7 -5.42 -8.02 -0.01
CA ASP A 7 -4.79 -6.70 0.08
C ASP A 7 -4.14 -6.29 -1.25
N ALA A 8 -3.42 -7.21 -1.90
CA ALA A 8 -2.85 -6.95 -3.23
C ALA A 8 -3.94 -6.68 -4.29
N ASP A 9 -5.08 -7.37 -4.21
CA ASP A 9 -6.21 -7.16 -5.13
C ASP A 9 -6.89 -5.81 -4.87
N PHE A 10 -7.01 -5.41 -3.60
CA PHE A 10 -7.50 -4.10 -3.20
C PHE A 10 -6.61 -2.99 -3.75
N ILE A 11 -5.29 -3.07 -3.53
CA ILE A 11 -4.33 -2.07 -4.06
C ILE A 11 -4.40 -2.04 -5.59
N GLN A 12 -4.41 -3.20 -6.25
CA GLN A 12 -4.52 -3.28 -7.71
C GLN A 12 -5.78 -2.59 -8.26
N LYS A 13 -6.91 -2.71 -7.55
CA LYS A 13 -8.20 -2.17 -8.00
C LYS A 13 -8.34 -0.67 -7.74
N TYR A 14 -7.92 -0.20 -6.57
CA TYR A 14 -8.18 1.17 -6.12
C TYR A 14 -6.97 2.10 -6.23
N TYR A 15 -5.76 1.55 -6.24
CA TYR A 15 -4.48 2.29 -6.26
C TYR A 15 -3.53 1.68 -7.30
N PRO A 16 -3.86 1.75 -8.61
CA PRO A 16 -3.14 1.02 -9.64
C PRO A 16 -1.67 1.46 -9.83
N GLU A 17 -1.35 2.73 -9.56
CA GLU A 17 0.04 3.21 -9.63
C GLU A 17 0.87 2.70 -8.44
N LEU A 18 0.31 2.72 -7.23
CA LEU A 18 0.91 2.08 -6.06
C LEU A 18 1.13 0.58 -6.31
N TYR A 19 0.14 -0.11 -6.91
CA TYR A 19 0.28 -1.52 -7.27
C TYR A 19 1.46 -1.77 -8.21
N ARG A 20 1.61 -0.94 -9.25
CA ARG A 20 2.74 -1.05 -10.19
C ARG A 20 4.09 -0.85 -9.52
N ALA A 21 4.16 -0.01 -8.49
CA ALA A 21 5.40 0.21 -7.74
C ALA A 21 5.80 -1.02 -6.91
N ILE A 22 4.82 -1.73 -6.32
CA ILE A 22 5.09 -2.90 -5.48
C ILE A 22 5.13 -4.22 -6.24
N GLU A 23 4.45 -4.35 -7.38
CA GLU A 23 4.33 -5.59 -8.15
C GLU A 23 5.68 -6.27 -8.44
N PRO A 24 6.75 -5.57 -8.83
CA PRO A 24 8.06 -6.19 -9.09
C PRO A 24 8.69 -6.83 -7.85
N THR A 25 8.21 -6.45 -6.66
CA THR A 25 8.75 -6.85 -5.36
C THR A 25 7.80 -7.79 -4.61
N LEU A 26 6.60 -8.04 -5.17
CA LEU A 26 5.66 -9.01 -4.63
C LEU A 26 6.15 -10.43 -4.87
N SER A 27 5.95 -11.27 -3.87
CA SER A 27 6.07 -12.72 -3.96
C SER A 27 5.00 -13.30 -4.90
N GLU A 28 5.23 -14.54 -5.38
CA GLU A 28 4.32 -15.24 -6.30
C GLU A 28 2.90 -15.38 -5.74
N ASP A 29 2.75 -15.56 -4.42
CA ASP A 29 1.45 -15.64 -3.75
C ASP A 29 0.82 -14.27 -3.44
N ARG A 30 1.54 -13.18 -3.74
CA ARG A 30 1.15 -11.78 -3.52
C ARG A 30 0.89 -11.45 -2.04
N LEU A 31 1.43 -12.23 -1.10
CA LEU A 31 1.25 -12.03 0.35
C LEU A 31 2.45 -11.39 1.03
N LEU A 32 3.54 -11.18 0.31
CA LEU A 32 4.77 -10.60 0.85
C LEU A 32 5.42 -9.67 -0.16
N VAL A 33 5.78 -8.47 0.31
CA VAL A 33 6.61 -7.51 -0.40
C VAL A 33 8.06 -7.70 0.05
N LYS A 34 8.96 -7.96 -0.90
CA LYS A 34 10.38 -8.24 -0.67
C LYS A 34 11.25 -7.10 -1.19
N LEU A 35 11.68 -6.24 -0.27
CA LEU A 35 12.65 -5.16 -0.54
C LEU A 35 13.98 -5.47 0.14
N ASN A 36 15.07 -5.06 -0.50
CA ASN A 36 16.43 -5.46 -0.11
C ASN A 36 17.19 -4.36 0.62
N THR A 37 16.78 -3.09 0.48
CA THR A 37 17.46 -1.95 1.12
C THR A 37 16.50 -1.10 1.94
N ARG A 38 17.05 -0.31 2.87
CA ARG A 38 16.26 0.61 3.70
C ARG A 38 15.63 1.72 2.86
N GLU A 39 16.36 2.22 1.87
CA GLU A 39 15.89 3.26 0.96
C GLU A 39 14.65 2.81 0.19
N GLN A 40 14.62 1.55 -0.27
CA GLN A 40 13.44 0.98 -0.92
C GLN A 40 12.24 0.91 0.03
N TRP A 41 12.46 0.59 1.31
CA TRP A 41 11.41 0.61 2.32
C TRP A 41 10.88 2.02 2.56
N ASP A 42 11.76 3.01 2.69
CA ASP A 42 11.37 4.40 2.90
C ASP A 42 10.62 4.96 1.67
N GLU A 43 11.07 4.63 0.44
CA GLU A 43 10.36 4.98 -0.80
C GLU A 43 8.96 4.37 -0.83
N LEU A 44 8.82 3.10 -0.45
CA LEU A 44 7.53 2.44 -0.40
C LEU A 44 6.60 3.06 0.64
N GLU A 45 7.11 3.33 1.84
CA GLU A 45 6.34 3.96 2.92
C GLU A 45 5.81 5.33 2.48
N ASN A 46 6.66 6.15 1.84
CA ASN A 46 6.25 7.44 1.30
C ASN A 46 5.12 7.32 0.26
N LEU A 47 5.20 6.33 -0.64
CA LEU A 47 4.14 6.10 -1.63
C LEU A 47 2.80 5.73 -0.96
N PHE A 48 2.82 4.91 0.09
CA PHE A 48 1.60 4.60 0.85
C PHE A 48 1.07 5.84 1.57
N VAL A 49 1.93 6.63 2.21
CA VAL A 49 1.55 7.86 2.92
C VAL A 49 0.93 8.89 1.97
N ASP A 50 1.48 9.07 0.78
CA ASP A 50 0.95 9.98 -0.24
C ASP A 50 -0.45 9.56 -0.70
N GLU A 51 -0.67 8.26 -0.95
CA GLU A 51 -1.97 7.72 -1.34
C GLU A 51 -3.00 7.78 -0.19
N ILE A 52 -2.57 7.58 1.06
CA ILE A 52 -3.41 7.77 2.26
C ILE A 52 -3.82 9.23 2.39
N ALA A 53 -2.89 10.17 2.21
CA ALA A 53 -3.17 11.61 2.26
C ALA A 53 -4.14 12.04 1.16
N GLY A 54 -4.01 11.47 -0.05
CA GLY A 54 -4.93 11.65 -1.16
C GLY A 54 -6.31 11.01 -0.94
N SER A 55 -6.43 10.09 0.02
CA SER A 55 -7.66 9.35 0.34
C SER A 55 -8.48 10.00 1.45
N THR A 56 -8.52 11.33 1.49
CA THR A 56 -9.27 12.13 2.49
C THR A 56 -10.59 12.67 1.94
N THR A 57 -11.59 12.75 2.80
CA THR A 57 -12.86 13.43 2.54
C THR A 57 -12.68 14.94 2.61
N GLU A 58 -13.69 15.71 2.17
CA GLU A 58 -13.69 17.17 2.26
C GLU A 58 -13.52 17.70 3.69
N ASN A 59 -13.84 16.89 4.71
CA ASN A 59 -13.70 17.22 6.12
C ASN A 59 -12.33 16.82 6.71
N GLY A 60 -11.43 16.25 5.90
CA GLY A 60 -10.11 15.81 6.34
C GLY A 60 -10.08 14.42 7.00
N GLU A 61 -11.20 13.69 7.00
CA GLU A 61 -11.25 12.30 7.49
C GLU A 61 -10.80 11.33 6.40
N LEU A 62 -10.15 10.22 6.75
CA LEU A 62 -9.83 9.17 5.79
C LEU A 62 -11.11 8.52 5.26
N THR A 63 -11.14 8.27 3.94
CA THR A 63 -12.15 7.43 3.30
C THR A 63 -11.99 5.96 3.72
N GLU A 64 -12.99 5.12 3.46
CA GLU A 64 -12.89 3.68 3.72
C GLU A 64 -11.67 3.04 3.04
N ASN A 65 -11.36 3.48 1.81
CA ASN A 65 -10.17 3.01 1.10
C ASN A 65 -8.89 3.52 1.78
N GLY A 66 -8.85 4.77 2.23
CA GLY A 66 -7.73 5.33 2.99
C GLY A 66 -7.47 4.58 4.29
N ILE A 67 -8.52 4.25 5.05
CA ILE A 67 -8.41 3.45 6.29
C ILE A 67 -7.88 2.04 5.98
N LYS A 68 -8.37 1.42 4.90
CA LYS A 68 -7.89 0.10 4.48
C LYS A 68 -6.41 0.15 4.07
N LEU A 69 -5.99 1.21 3.39
CA LEU A 69 -4.61 1.39 2.95
C LEU A 69 -3.66 1.65 4.15
N GLU A 70 -4.09 2.47 5.11
CA GLU A 70 -3.39 2.68 6.39
C GLU A 70 -3.24 1.35 7.15
N SER A 71 -4.30 0.55 7.24
CA SER A 71 -4.25 -0.76 7.90
C SER A 71 -3.26 -1.73 7.24
N ILE A 72 -3.06 -1.64 5.92
CA ILE A 72 -2.05 -2.45 5.21
C ILE A 72 -0.64 -1.97 5.55
N LEU A 73 -0.42 -0.65 5.63
CA LEU A 73 0.86 -0.06 6.00
C LEU A 73 1.24 -0.36 7.46
N ASP A 74 0.30 -0.27 8.40
CA ASP A 74 0.55 -0.48 9.83
C ASP A 74 0.87 -1.94 10.17
N CYS A 75 0.46 -2.89 9.31
CA CYS A 75 0.78 -4.31 9.45
C CYS A 75 2.16 -4.70 8.86
N ALA A 76 2.95 -3.74 8.38
CA ALA A 76 4.13 -3.97 7.55
C ALA A 76 5.42 -4.33 8.30
#